data_AF-A0A520RRS3-F1
#
_entry.id   AF-A0A520RRS3-F1
#
_cell.length_a   1.000
_cell.length_b   1.000
_cell.length_c   1.000
_cell.angle_alpha   90.00
_cell.angle_beta   90.00
_cell.angle_gamma   90.00
#
_symmetry.space_group_name_H-M   'P 1'
#
loop_
_entity.id
_entity.type
_entity.pdbx_description
1 polymer ?
#
loop_
_entity_poly.entity_id
_entity_poly.type
_entity_poly.pdbx_seq_one_letter_code
_entity_poly.pdbx_strand_id
1 'polypeptide(L)'
;MDIVFSCPGCHQELVVDAQGVGSEIECPSCEKQLTVPQADAANVKLHGESQTAANRVEKPFVVPTYDKPAESLITKALPPLEAQKDKGKILRIKTIRHTDCKEVGHDGFDERVTEILNQIGESNIVSINTINYSYVDLSSKQLLSDFGVVIVYKG
;
A
#
# COMPACT_ATOMS: atom_id res chain seq x y z
N MET A 1 -6.13 6.05 -21.99
CA MET A 1 -5.29 7.24 -22.25
C MET A 1 -5.27 7.96 -20.94
N ASP A 2 -4.09 8.24 -20.41
CA ASP A 2 -3.99 8.61 -18.99
C ASP A 2 -3.75 10.11 -18.85
N ILE A 3 -4.51 10.74 -17.97
CA ILE A 3 -4.36 12.14 -17.59
C ILE A 3 -3.51 12.17 -16.33
N VAL A 4 -2.38 12.89 -16.41
CA VAL A 4 -1.50 13.11 -15.27
C VAL A 4 -1.71 14.54 -14.78
N PHE A 5 -2.12 14.70 -13.52
CA PHE A 5 -2.34 16.02 -12.93
C PHE A 5 -1.99 16.02 -11.44
N SER A 6 -1.69 17.19 -10.89
CA SER A 6 -1.31 17.34 -9.49
C SER A 6 -2.52 17.70 -8.61
N CYS A 7 -2.63 17.06 -7.45
CA CYS A 7 -3.66 17.38 -6.46
C CYS A 7 -3.50 18.82 -5.93
N PRO A 8 -4.57 19.64 -5.89
CA PRO A 8 -4.48 21.00 -5.36
C PRO A 8 -4.24 21.06 -3.84
N GLY A 9 -4.54 19.98 -3.11
CA GLY A 9 -4.41 19.92 -1.65
C GLY A 9 -3.01 19.58 -1.14
N CYS A 10 -2.35 18.58 -1.74
CA CYS A 10 -1.04 18.09 -1.31
C CYS A 10 0.02 18.08 -2.41
N HIS A 11 -0.33 18.52 -3.63
CA HIS A 11 0.55 18.58 -4.81
C HIS A 11 1.09 17.22 -5.27
N GLN A 12 0.49 16.13 -4.80
CA GLN A 12 0.77 14.78 -5.27
C GLN A 12 0.36 14.63 -6.74
N GLU A 13 1.26 14.06 -7.56
CA GLU A 13 0.96 13.67 -8.94
C GLU A 13 0.04 12.45 -8.95
N LEU A 14 -1.08 12.56 -9.67
CA LEU A 14 -2.11 11.53 -9.82
C LEU A 14 -2.30 11.20 -11.29
N VAL A 15 -2.53 9.92 -11.56
CA VAL A 15 -2.75 9.39 -12.90
C VAL A 15 -4.13 8.76 -12.93
N VAL A 16 -4.99 9.22 -13.83
CA VAL A 16 -6.35 8.71 -13.98
C VAL A 16 -6.64 8.47 -15.46
N ASP A 17 -7.51 7.50 -15.76
CA ASP A 17 -7.93 7.27 -17.14
C ASP A 17 -8.75 8.46 -17.64
N ALA A 18 -8.61 8.81 -18.92
CA ALA A 18 -9.31 9.93 -19.55
C ALA A 18 -10.84 9.79 -19.51
N GLN A 19 -11.37 8.60 -19.27
CA GLN A 19 -12.80 8.39 -19.02
C GLN A 19 -13.28 8.95 -17.66
N GLY A 20 -12.36 9.25 -16.74
CA GLY A 20 -12.64 9.80 -15.41
C GLY A 20 -12.85 11.31 -15.35
N VAL A 21 -12.76 12.04 -16.47
CA VAL A 21 -12.90 13.51 -16.50
C VAL A 21 -14.23 13.95 -15.89
N GLY A 22 -14.17 14.91 -14.95
CA GLY A 22 -15.34 15.41 -14.23
C GLY A 22 -15.86 14.52 -13.10
N SER A 23 -15.26 13.35 -12.87
CA SER A 23 -15.60 12.50 -11.73
C SER A 23 -14.97 13.01 -10.44
N GLU A 24 -15.68 12.83 -9.33
CA GLU A 24 -15.16 13.08 -7.98
C GLU A 24 -14.39 11.84 -7.50
N ILE A 25 -13.09 12.01 -7.28
CA ILE A 25 -12.20 10.96 -6.78
C ILE A 25 -11.57 11.40 -5.45
N GLU A 26 -11.23 10.44 -4.61
CA GLU A 26 -10.55 10.71 -3.34
C GLU A 26 -9.02 10.68 -3.54
N CYS A 27 -8.33 11.70 -3.05
CA CYS A 27 -6.87 11.72 -3.10
C CYS A 27 -6.27 10.74 -2.07
N PRO A 28 -5.45 9.76 -2.46
CA PRO A 28 -4.87 8.79 -1.52
C PRO A 28 -3.83 9.40 -0.56
N SER A 29 -3.37 10.62 -0.83
CA SER A 29 -2.31 11.29 -0.05
C SER A 29 -2.87 12.29 0.97
N CYS A 30 -4.01 12.90 0.69
CA CYS A 30 -4.63 13.89 1.60
C CYS A 30 -6.11 13.65 1.90
N GLU A 31 -6.68 12.55 1.40
CA GLU A 31 -8.06 12.07 1.62
C GLU A 31 -9.14 13.10 1.24
N LYS A 32 -8.77 14.15 0.49
CA LYS A 32 -9.70 15.15 -0.01
C LYS A 32 -10.35 14.67 -1.31
N GLN A 33 -11.66 14.87 -1.41
CA GLN A 33 -12.39 14.74 -2.66
C GLN A 33 -11.92 15.81 -3.64
N LEU A 34 -11.54 15.39 -4.84
CA LEU A 34 -11.12 16.25 -5.92
C LEU A 34 -11.78 15.83 -7.23
N THR A 35 -12.09 16.81 -8.06
CA THR A 35 -12.64 16.56 -9.40
C THR A 35 -11.49 16.39 -10.38
N VAL A 36 -11.57 15.34 -11.21
CA VAL A 36 -10.58 15.12 -12.29
C VAL A 36 -10.68 16.27 -13.30
N PRO A 37 -9.60 17.05 -13.53
CA PRO A 37 -9.61 18.14 -14.47
C PRO A 37 -9.71 17.63 -15.91
N GLN A 38 -10.24 18.47 -16.80
CA GLN A 38 -10.30 18.14 -18.22
C GLN A 38 -8.89 17.88 -18.78
N ALA A 39 -8.78 16.87 -19.63
CA ALA A 39 -7.54 16.60 -20.37
C ALA A 39 -7.20 17.81 -21.24
N ASP A 40 -6.20 18.59 -20.84
CA ASP A 40 -5.59 19.63 -21.66
C ASP A 40 -4.34 19.07 -22.35
N ALA A 41 -3.93 19.65 -23.47
CA ALA A 41 -2.80 19.14 -24.27
C ALA A 41 -1.46 19.15 -23.50
N ALA A 42 -1.40 19.86 -22.37
CA ALA A 42 -0.26 19.88 -21.46
C ALA A 42 -0.18 18.68 -20.49
N ASN A 43 -1.28 17.93 -20.30
CA ASN A 43 -1.44 16.99 -19.18
C ASN A 43 -1.65 15.53 -19.63
N VAL A 44 -1.55 15.25 -20.93
CA VAL A 44 -1.74 13.91 -21.51
C VAL A 44 -0.39 13.34 -21.93
N LYS A 45 0.03 12.23 -21.31
CA LYS A 45 1.20 11.46 -21.77
C LYS A 45 0.75 10.23 -22.55
N LEU A 46 0.98 10.25 -23.85
CA LEU A 46 0.90 9.06 -24.70
C LEU A 46 2.12 8.18 -24.39
N HIS A 47 1.88 6.93 -23.99
CA HIS A 47 2.94 5.95 -23.75
C HIS A 47 3.66 5.65 -25.06
N GLY A 48 4.90 6.12 -25.18
CA GLY A 48 5.84 5.79 -26.24
C GLY A 48 7.21 5.56 -25.63
N GLU A 49 7.68 4.33 -25.72
CA GLU A 49 9.03 3.90 -25.40
C GLU A 49 10.08 4.65 -26.25
N SER A 50 11.07 5.25 -25.59
CA SER A 50 12.50 5.28 -25.99
C SER A 50 13.22 6.43 -25.31
N GLN A 51 14.04 6.08 -24.32
CA GLN A 51 15.13 6.95 -23.89
C GLN A 51 16.19 6.93 -24.98
N THR A 52 16.35 8.03 -25.70
CA THR A 52 17.59 8.31 -26.44
C THR A 52 18.25 9.56 -25.90
N ALA A 53 19.53 9.40 -25.64
CA ALA A 53 20.46 10.34 -25.05
C ALA A 53 20.64 11.65 -25.86
N ALA A 54 21.28 12.59 -25.16
CA ALA A 54 22.05 13.74 -25.64
C ALA A 54 21.39 15.13 -25.49
N ASN A 55 21.48 15.70 -24.29
CA ASN A 55 21.84 17.12 -24.18
C ASN A 55 22.48 17.43 -22.81
N ARG A 56 23.80 17.24 -22.68
CA ARG A 56 24.57 17.73 -21.52
C ARG A 56 24.90 19.19 -21.77
N VAL A 57 24.08 20.09 -21.22
CA VAL A 57 24.43 21.51 -21.10
C VAL A 57 25.16 21.68 -19.78
N GLU A 58 26.45 21.99 -19.87
CA GLU A 58 27.32 22.27 -18.74
C GLU A 58 27.01 23.68 -18.22
N LYS A 59 26.11 23.79 -17.23
CA LYS A 59 25.99 25.00 -16.42
C LYS A 59 27.06 24.93 -15.34
N PRO A 60 28.03 25.86 -15.27
CA PRO A 60 28.90 25.93 -14.11
C PRO A 60 28.05 26.34 -12.91
N PHE A 61 27.80 25.39 -12.02
CA PHE A 61 27.16 25.65 -10.73
C PHE A 61 28.14 26.46 -9.89
N VAL A 62 27.94 27.78 -9.82
CA VAL A 62 28.61 28.62 -8.83
C VAL A 62 27.81 28.48 -7.54
N VAL A 63 28.38 27.76 -6.58
CA VAL A 63 27.82 27.64 -5.23
C VAL A 63 28.14 28.95 -4.49
N PRO A 64 27.14 29.72 -4.03
CA PRO A 64 27.39 30.87 -3.18
C PRO A 64 28.03 30.40 -1.87
N THR A 65 29.30 30.75 -1.65
CA THR A 65 29.96 30.54 -0.37
C THR A 65 29.41 31.55 0.63
N TYR A 66 28.82 31.06 1.72
CA TYR A 66 28.31 31.89 2.80
C TYR A 66 29.36 31.95 3.92
N ASP A 67 29.94 33.13 4.17
CA ASP A 67 31.03 33.36 5.15
C ASP A 67 30.59 33.32 6.64
N LYS A 68 29.37 32.89 6.95
CA LYS A 68 28.92 32.80 8.35
C LYS A 68 29.10 31.38 8.88
N PRO A 69 29.60 31.21 10.13
CA PRO A 69 29.70 29.91 10.75
C PRO A 69 28.32 29.25 10.79
N ALA A 70 28.25 27.99 10.37
CA ALA A 70 27.02 27.21 10.34
C ALA A 70 26.44 27.12 11.75
N GLU A 71 25.26 27.70 11.95
CA GLU A 71 24.54 27.64 13.21
C GLU A 71 24.09 26.18 13.44
N SER A 72 24.46 25.62 14.59
CA SER A 72 24.20 24.21 14.90
C SER A 72 22.71 23.99 15.18
N LEU A 73 21.97 23.57 14.15
CA LEU A 73 20.57 23.15 14.24
C LEU A 73 20.39 21.76 14.91
N ILE A 74 21.22 21.42 15.89
CA ILE A 74 21.03 20.20 16.69
C ILE A 74 20.00 20.53 17.76
N THR A 75 18.74 20.58 17.33
CA THR A 75 17.60 20.53 18.24
C THR A 75 17.67 19.18 18.94
N LYS A 76 17.93 19.23 20.25
CA LYS A 76 17.66 18.23 21.29
C LYS A 76 17.29 16.84 20.75
N ALA A 77 18.21 15.88 20.91
CA ALA A 77 18.05 14.50 20.48
C ALA A 77 16.62 13.98 20.74
N LEU A 78 15.97 13.52 19.67
CA LEU A 78 14.68 12.85 19.78
C LEU A 78 14.81 11.69 20.77
N PRO A 79 13.82 11.50 21.67
CA PRO A 79 13.82 10.36 22.57
C PRO A 79 13.93 9.05 21.78
N PRO A 80 14.52 7.98 22.37
CA PRO A 80 14.77 6.72 21.67
C PRO A 80 13.52 6.18 20.97
N LEU A 81 13.68 5.77 19.71
CA LEU A 81 12.62 5.25 18.82
C LEU A 81 11.81 4.08 19.42
N GLU A 82 12.33 3.44 20.45
CA GLU A 82 11.70 2.36 21.21
C GLU A 82 10.41 2.83 21.95
N ALA A 83 10.28 4.11 22.30
CA ALA A 83 9.14 4.62 23.08
C ALA A 83 7.96 5.13 22.22
N GLN A 84 8.04 5.05 20.88
CA GLN A 84 6.97 5.50 19.97
C GLN A 84 6.18 4.36 19.31
N LYS A 85 6.53 3.08 19.52
CA LYS A 85 5.95 1.95 18.77
C LYS A 85 4.64 1.35 19.31
N ASP A 86 4.21 1.71 20.52
CA ASP A 86 3.08 1.05 21.20
C ASP A 86 1.86 1.95 21.44
N LYS A 87 1.79 3.12 20.80
CA LYS A 87 0.58 3.96 20.84
C LYS A 87 -0.37 3.57 19.71
N GLY A 88 -1.15 2.51 19.93
CA GLY A 88 -2.45 2.34 19.24
C GLY A 88 -2.61 1.18 18.26
N LYS A 89 -1.83 0.10 18.36
CA LYS A 89 -2.14 -1.11 17.58
C LYS A 89 -3.34 -1.83 18.20
N ILE A 90 -4.40 -2.00 17.42
CA ILE A 90 -5.58 -2.71 17.87
C ILE A 90 -5.39 -4.21 17.65
N LEU A 91 -5.98 -5.04 18.52
CA LEU A 91 -6.00 -6.47 18.29
C LEU A 91 -6.97 -6.79 17.14
N ARG A 92 -6.48 -7.54 16.16
CA ARG A 92 -7.21 -8.01 14.99
C ARG A 92 -7.19 -9.52 14.91
N ILE A 93 -8.20 -10.07 14.25
CA ILE A 93 -8.35 -11.50 14.02
C ILE A 93 -8.49 -11.75 12.52
N LYS A 94 -7.74 -12.73 12.03
CA LYS A 94 -7.89 -13.27 10.67
C LYS A 94 -8.15 -14.77 10.75
N THR A 95 -9.30 -15.18 10.25
CA THR A 95 -9.63 -16.60 10.07
C THR A 95 -9.40 -16.99 8.62
N ILE A 96 -8.73 -18.12 8.41
CA ILE A 96 -8.46 -18.70 7.10
C ILE A 96 -8.97 -20.13 7.15
N ARG A 97 -9.92 -20.48 6.28
CA ARG A 97 -10.48 -21.83 6.18
C ARG A 97 -9.81 -22.58 5.04
N HIS A 98 -9.52 -23.86 5.24
CA HIS A 98 -8.89 -24.71 4.23
C HIS A 98 -9.70 -24.77 2.93
N THR A 99 -11.03 -24.90 3.04
CA THR A 99 -11.93 -24.87 1.88
C THR A 99 -11.85 -23.58 1.06
N ASP A 100 -11.60 -22.42 1.68
CA ASP A 100 -11.50 -21.14 0.96
C ASP A 100 -10.19 -21.00 0.14
N CYS A 101 -9.24 -21.90 0.35
CA CYS A 101 -7.95 -21.90 -0.33
C CYS A 101 -7.84 -23.00 -1.40
N LYS A 102 -8.92 -23.73 -1.67
CA LYS A 102 -8.97 -24.77 -2.71
C LYS A 102 -9.50 -24.19 -4.01
N GLU A 103 -8.66 -24.21 -5.04
CA GLU A 103 -9.03 -23.81 -6.40
C GLU A 103 -8.72 -24.93 -7.39
N VAL A 104 -9.72 -25.42 -8.12
CA VAL A 104 -9.58 -26.39 -9.24
C VAL A 104 -8.58 -27.52 -8.97
N GLY A 105 -8.73 -28.22 -7.84
CA GLY A 105 -7.86 -29.35 -7.49
C GLY A 105 -6.46 -28.98 -6.99
N HIS A 106 -6.17 -27.68 -6.86
CA HIS A 106 -4.98 -27.17 -6.19
C HIS A 106 -5.35 -26.68 -4.78
N ASP A 107 -4.54 -27.07 -3.81
CA ASP A 107 -4.69 -26.70 -2.41
C ASP A 107 -3.61 -25.66 -2.10
N GLY A 108 -4.01 -24.38 -2.07
CA GLY A 108 -3.12 -23.24 -1.85
C GLY A 108 -3.12 -22.74 -0.41
N PHE A 109 -3.53 -23.59 0.54
CA PHE A 109 -3.74 -23.15 1.93
C PHE A 109 -2.44 -22.66 2.57
N ASP A 110 -1.34 -23.41 2.41
CA ASP A 110 -0.06 -23.07 3.02
C ASP A 110 0.52 -21.79 2.42
N GLU A 111 0.40 -21.60 1.10
CA GLU A 111 0.80 -20.39 0.39
C GLU A 111 0.02 -19.18 0.90
N ARG A 112 -1.30 -19.31 1.04
CA ARG A 112 -2.16 -18.21 1.49
C ARG A 112 -1.90 -17.84 2.94
N VAL A 113 -1.71 -18.84 3.81
CA VAL A 113 -1.33 -18.60 5.21
C VAL A 113 0.03 -17.91 5.28
N THR A 114 1.01 -18.38 4.51
CA THR A 114 2.36 -17.79 4.45
C THR A 114 2.32 -16.33 4.00
N GLU A 115 1.56 -16.02 2.95
CA GLU A 115 1.38 -14.65 2.45
C GLU A 115 0.81 -13.73 3.55
N ILE A 116 -0.22 -14.19 4.26
CA ILE A 116 -0.85 -13.41 5.34
C ILE A 116 0.09 -13.23 6.53
N LEU A 117 0.85 -14.27 6.92
CA LEU A 117 1.84 -14.17 7.99
C LEU A 117 2.93 -13.16 7.65
N ASN A 118 3.41 -13.15 6.39
CA ASN A 118 4.39 -12.18 5.91
C ASN A 118 3.83 -10.75 5.87
N GLN A 119 2.56 -10.57 5.50
CA GLN A 119 1.90 -9.26 5.52
C GLN A 119 1.72 -8.71 6.95
N ILE A 120 1.40 -9.59 7.92
CA ILE A 120 1.27 -9.20 9.33
C ILE A 120 2.64 -8.89 9.94
N GLY A 121 3.65 -9.72 9.64
CA GLY A 121 4.99 -9.64 10.21
C GLY A 121 5.08 -10.27 11.60
N GLU A 122 6.18 -10.98 11.85
CA GLU A 122 6.39 -11.81 13.05
C GLU A 122 6.15 -11.07 14.37
N SER A 123 6.68 -9.85 14.50
CA SER A 123 6.55 -9.04 15.72
C SER A 123 5.11 -8.62 16.07
N ASN A 124 4.19 -8.70 15.11
CA ASN A 124 2.79 -8.33 15.31
C ASN A 124 1.91 -9.54 15.62
N ILE A 125 2.40 -10.77 15.44
CA ILE A 125 1.62 -11.98 15.71
C ILE A 125 1.52 -12.18 17.23
N VAL A 126 0.28 -12.36 17.71
CA VAL A 126 -0.01 -12.65 19.12
C VAL A 126 -0.21 -14.14 19.32
N SER A 127 -0.98 -14.79 18.44
CA SER A 127 -1.21 -16.23 18.50
C SER A 127 -1.72 -16.79 17.17
N ILE A 128 -1.42 -18.06 16.91
CA ILE A 128 -1.92 -18.83 15.77
C ILE A 128 -2.61 -20.08 16.34
N ASN A 129 -3.92 -20.22 16.11
CA ASN A 129 -4.70 -21.33 16.63
C ASN A 129 -5.33 -22.12 15.48
N THR A 130 -5.21 -23.44 15.51
CA THR A 130 -5.93 -24.32 14.58
C THR A 130 -7.38 -24.48 15.01
N ILE A 131 -8.29 -24.46 14.05
CA ILE A 131 -9.71 -24.79 14.25
C ILE A 131 -10.07 -25.98 13.37
N ASN A 132 -10.88 -26.88 13.92
CA ASN A 132 -11.51 -27.97 13.20
C ASN A 132 -13.02 -27.76 13.27
N TYR A 133 -13.71 -27.91 12.14
CA TYR A 133 -15.14 -27.67 12.07
C TYR A 133 -15.77 -28.59 11.02
N SER A 134 -17.10 -28.68 11.03
CA SER A 134 -17.85 -29.39 10.00
C SER A 134 -18.85 -28.46 9.35
N TYR A 135 -19.07 -28.62 8.05
CA TYR A 135 -20.06 -27.85 7.31
C TYR A 135 -20.82 -28.77 6.35
N VAL A 136 -22.02 -28.35 5.96
CA VAL A 136 -22.80 -29.05 4.94
C VAL A 136 -22.41 -28.48 3.59
N ASP A 137 -21.84 -29.31 2.73
CA ASP A 137 -21.57 -28.90 1.35
C ASP A 137 -22.89 -28.74 0.58
N LEU A 138 -23.06 -27.60 -0.10
CA LEU A 138 -24.30 -27.26 -0.79
C LEU A 138 -24.54 -28.19 -1.99
N SER A 139 -23.47 -28.73 -2.59
CA SER A 139 -23.58 -29.56 -3.79
C SER A 139 -23.98 -31.00 -3.46
N SER A 140 -23.28 -31.61 -2.50
CA SER A 140 -23.47 -33.01 -2.11
C SER A 140 -24.48 -33.21 -0.99
N LYS A 141 -24.87 -32.15 -0.27
CA LYS A 141 -25.65 -32.20 0.99
C LYS A 141 -25.02 -33.08 2.06
N GLN A 142 -23.73 -33.38 1.93
CA GLN A 142 -22.99 -34.18 2.87
C GLN A 142 -22.37 -33.28 3.95
N LEU A 143 -22.33 -33.77 5.19
CA LEU A 143 -21.56 -33.15 6.25
C LEU A 143 -20.08 -33.49 6.06
N LEU A 144 -19.29 -32.48 5.73
CA LEU A 144 -17.84 -32.60 5.55
C LEU A 144 -17.12 -31.99 6.75
N SER A 145 -16.01 -32.62 7.14
CA SER A 145 -15.10 -32.07 8.16
C SER A 145 -13.97 -31.32 7.47
N ASP A 146 -13.60 -30.19 8.05
CA ASP A 146 -12.58 -29.31 7.51
C ASP A 146 -11.80 -28.63 8.65
N PHE A 147 -10.70 -27.99 8.30
CA PHE A 147 -9.86 -27.27 9.24
C PHE A 147 -9.53 -25.86 8.76
N GLY A 148 -8.93 -25.08 9.64
CA GLY A 148 -8.48 -23.73 9.33
C GLY A 148 -7.58 -23.21 10.42
N VAL A 149 -7.15 -21.96 10.24
CA VAL A 149 -6.29 -21.27 11.20
C VAL A 149 -6.88 -19.91 11.55
N VAL A 150 -6.79 -19.55 12.83
CA VAL A 150 -7.17 -18.26 13.39
C VAL A 150 -5.93 -17.57 13.89
N ILE A 151 -5.58 -16.47 13.25
CA ILE A 151 -4.42 -15.65 13.57
C ILE A 151 -4.92 -14.43 14.34
N VAL A 152 -4.43 -14.25 15.57
CA VAL A 152 -4.62 -13.03 16.37
C VAL A 152 -3.35 -12.20 16.24
N TYR A 153 -3.47 -10.94 15.87
CA TYR A 153 -2.33 -10.07 15.63
C TYR A 153 -2.62 -8.61 16.02
N LYS A 154 -1.56 -7.85 16.25
CA LYS A 154 -1.60 -6.40 16.47
C LYS A 154 -1.54 -5.71 15.11
N GLY A 155 -2.55 -4.94 14.73
CA GLY A 155 -2.55 -4.21 13.45
C GLY A 155 -3.25 -2.88 13.53
#